data_AF-A0A962Q639-F1
#
_entry.id   AF-A0A962Q639-F1
#
_cell.length_a   1.000
_cell.length_b   1.000
_cell.length_c   1.000
_cell.angle_alpha   90.00
_cell.angle_beta   90.00
_cell.angle_gamma   90.00
#
_symmetry.space_group_name_H-M   'P 1'
#
loop_
_entity.id
_entity.type
_entity.pdbx_description
1 polymer ?
#
loop_
_entity_poly.entity_id
_entity_poly.type
_entity_poly.pdbx_seq_one_letter_code
_entity_poly.pdbx_strand_id
1 'polypeptide(L)'
;LFCDETGGGLVTQYDKGDVEDAGLVKFDFLGLRTLTIIDWAVKMINAVREVHGEAPLDITQIPLADEASFKLLQSAETTAVFQLESRGMKDLIKRLRPDCFEDIIALVALFRPGPLQSGMVDNFINRKHGREAISYPDAQWQHEWLRPILEPTY
;
A
#
# COMPACT_ATOMS: atom_id res chain seq x y z
N LEU A 1 -11.17 -37.23 12.82
CA LEU A 1 -10.21 -36.14 13.05
C LEU A 1 -9.10 -36.36 12.04
N PHE A 2 -8.92 -35.46 11.08
CA PHE A 2 -7.76 -35.54 10.20
C PHE A 2 -6.58 -34.90 10.94
N CYS A 3 -5.41 -35.51 10.80
CA CYS A 3 -4.17 -34.93 11.27
C CYS A 3 -3.44 -34.34 10.06
N ASP A 4 -2.58 -33.35 10.31
CA ASP A 4 -1.59 -32.92 9.33
C ASP A 4 -0.69 -34.09 8.87
N GLU A 5 0.12 -33.87 7.83
CA GLU A 5 1.02 -34.91 7.27
C GLU A 5 2.00 -35.49 8.32
N THR A 6 2.24 -34.77 9.41
CA THR A 6 3.12 -35.21 10.52
C THR A 6 2.37 -35.95 11.63
N GLY A 7 1.04 -36.06 11.53
CA GLY A 7 0.19 -36.74 12.48
C GLY A 7 -0.05 -35.97 13.79
N GLY A 8 0.47 -34.75 13.91
CA GLY A 8 0.53 -34.00 15.16
C GLY A 8 -0.51 -32.89 15.30
N GLY A 9 -0.83 -32.19 14.21
CA GLY A 9 -1.78 -31.08 14.19
C GLY A 9 -3.19 -31.53 13.83
N LEU A 10 -4.18 -31.15 14.63
CA LEU A 10 -5.59 -31.33 14.29
C LEU A 10 -5.96 -30.38 13.14
N VAL A 11 -6.52 -30.91 12.05
CA VAL A 11 -6.96 -30.11 10.90
C VAL A 11 -8.44 -30.33 10.59
N THR A 12 -9.09 -29.30 10.04
CA THR A 12 -10.45 -29.41 9.50
C THR A 12 -10.44 -30.20 8.20
N GLN A 13 -11.52 -30.94 7.92
CA GLN A 13 -11.70 -31.61 6.63
C GLN A 13 -12.12 -30.65 5.51
N TYR A 14 -12.77 -29.56 5.90
CA TYR A 14 -13.15 -28.47 5.02
C TYR A 14 -11.96 -27.58 4.71
N ASP A 15 -11.89 -27.12 3.47
CA ASP A 15 -10.88 -26.16 3.04
C ASP A 15 -11.18 -24.75 3.58
N LYS A 16 -10.33 -23.78 3.22
CA LYS A 16 -10.45 -22.40 3.70
C LYS A 16 -11.85 -21.80 3.46
N GLY A 17 -12.45 -22.04 2.30
CA GLY A 17 -13.76 -21.47 1.95
C GLY A 17 -14.88 -22.22 2.65
N ASP A 18 -14.82 -23.55 2.61
CA ASP A 18 -15.86 -24.41 3.18
C ASP A 18 -15.99 -24.24 4.71
N VAL A 19 -14.89 -23.97 5.42
CA VAL A 19 -14.91 -23.68 6.88
C VAL A 19 -15.64 -22.36 7.18
N GLU A 20 -15.45 -21.34 6.33
CA GLU A 20 -16.08 -20.03 6.48
C GLU A 20 -17.59 -20.12 6.15
N ASP A 21 -17.94 -20.82 5.08
CA ASP A 21 -19.34 -21.06 4.68
C ASP A 21 -20.11 -21.90 5.70
N ALA A 22 -19.41 -22.79 6.42
CA ALA A 22 -19.98 -23.54 7.55
C ALA A 22 -20.22 -22.68 8.81
N GLY A 23 -19.90 -21.38 8.77
CA GLY A 23 -20.13 -20.43 9.85
C GLY A 23 -19.07 -20.45 10.96
N LEU A 24 -17.90 -21.03 10.70
CA LEU A 24 -16.81 -21.08 11.68
C LEU A 24 -15.94 -19.83 11.60
N VAL A 25 -15.53 -19.32 12.76
CA VAL A 25 -14.56 -18.23 12.85
C VAL A 25 -13.19 -18.76 12.43
N LYS A 26 -12.58 -18.06 11.48
CA LYS A 26 -11.33 -18.47 10.84
C LYS A 26 -10.29 -17.36 10.92
N PHE A 27 -9.05 -17.74 11.16
CA PHE A 27 -7.90 -16.84 11.04
C PHE A 27 -6.98 -17.34 9.92
N ASP A 28 -6.69 -16.46 8.97
CA ASP A 28 -5.68 -16.72 7.94
C ASP A 28 -4.29 -16.36 8.45
N PHE A 29 -3.40 -17.36 8.49
CA PHE A 29 -2.00 -17.13 8.82
C PHE A 29 -1.23 -16.82 7.54
N LEU A 30 -0.76 -15.58 7.41
CA LEU A 30 0.07 -15.13 6.30
C LEU A 30 1.50 -14.89 6.78
N GLY A 31 2.48 -15.55 6.14
CA GLY A 31 3.91 -15.46 6.51
C GLY A 31 4.61 -14.16 6.09
N LEU A 32 3.95 -13.00 6.20
CA LEU A 32 4.54 -11.71 5.86
C LEU A 32 5.48 -11.23 6.96
N ARG A 33 6.76 -11.04 6.62
CA ARG A 33 7.80 -10.57 7.57
C ARG A 33 7.77 -9.06 7.81
N THR A 34 6.98 -8.30 7.05
CA THR A 34 6.94 -6.83 7.12
C THR A 34 6.62 -6.33 8.52
N LEU A 35 5.59 -6.87 9.17
CA LEU A 35 5.20 -6.46 10.52
C LEU A 35 6.28 -6.84 11.56
N THR A 36 6.97 -7.96 11.38
CA THR A 36 8.10 -8.35 12.23
C THR A 36 9.27 -7.36 12.10
N ILE A 37 9.57 -6.92 10.88
CA ILE A 37 10.63 -5.92 10.62
C ILE A 37 10.28 -4.58 11.27
N ILE A 38 9.03 -4.13 11.14
CA ILE A 38 8.54 -2.89 11.77
C ILE A 38 8.63 -2.99 13.30
N ASP A 39 8.17 -4.10 13.90
CA ASP A 39 8.25 -4.33 15.35
C ASP A 39 9.69 -4.23 15.86
N TRP A 40 10.64 -4.87 15.17
CA TRP A 40 12.06 -4.78 15.54
C TRP A 40 12.62 -3.36 15.38
N ALA A 41 12.26 -2.65 14.30
CA ALA A 41 12.69 -1.27 14.09
C ALA A 41 12.19 -0.35 15.21
N VAL A 42 10.90 -0.43 15.57
CA VAL A 42 10.31 0.37 16.66
C VAL A 42 10.98 0.06 18.00
N LYS A 43 11.24 -1.22 18.31
CA LYS A 43 11.96 -1.63 19.52
C LYS A 43 13.37 -1.03 19.59
N MET A 44 14.12 -1.07 18.49
CA MET A 44 15.47 -0.48 18.43
C MET A 44 15.44 1.04 18.59
N ILE A 45 14.48 1.73 17.96
CA ILE A 45 14.32 3.19 18.09
C ILE A 45 13.97 3.56 19.53
N ASN A 46 13.04 2.82 20.17
CA ASN A 46 12.60 3.12 21.53
C ASN A 46 13.71 2.90 22.57
N ALA A 47 14.59 1.92 22.37
CA ALA A 47 15.77 1.75 23.22
C ALA A 47 16.69 2.98 23.19
N VAL A 48 16.85 3.63 22.02
CA VAL A 48 17.63 4.87 21.89
C VAL A 48 16.89 6.04 22.55
N ARG A 49 15.58 6.19 22.31
CA ARG A 49 14.75 7.24 22.91
C ARG A 49 14.75 7.21 24.44
N GLU A 50 14.70 6.01 25.02
CA GLU A 50 14.77 5.82 26.48
C GLU A 50 16.07 6.38 27.07
N VAL A 51 17.21 6.14 26.41
CA VAL A 51 18.52 6.70 26.83
C VAL A 51 18.52 8.23 26.78
N HIS A 52 17.77 8.83 25.85
CA HIS A 52 17.62 10.27 25.70
C HIS A 52 16.47 10.89 26.54
N GLY A 53 15.71 10.07 27.27
CA GLY A 53 14.56 10.52 28.06
C GLY A 53 13.36 10.98 27.20
N GLU A 54 13.28 10.51 25.96
CA GLU A 54 12.19 10.82 25.04
C GLU A 54 11.01 9.85 25.19
N ALA A 55 9.81 10.28 24.83
CA ALA A 55 8.64 9.42 24.80
C ALA A 55 8.78 8.32 23.73
N PRO A 56 8.26 7.09 24.00
CA PRO A 56 8.33 6.00 23.04
C PRO A 56 7.58 6.37 21.75
N LEU A 57 8.14 5.94 20.62
CA LEU A 57 7.51 6.00 19.31
C LEU A 57 6.31 5.05 19.26
N ASP A 58 5.14 5.61 18.95
CA ASP A 58 3.96 4.87 18.54
C ASP A 58 3.83 4.94 17.01
N ILE A 59 4.01 3.80 16.35
CA ILE A 59 3.95 3.69 14.89
C ILE A 59 2.56 4.02 14.34
N THR A 60 1.50 3.89 15.15
CA THR A 60 0.12 4.16 14.71
C THR A 60 -0.21 5.65 14.67
N GLN A 61 0.65 6.49 15.24
CA GLN A 61 0.43 7.94 15.38
C GLN A 61 1.36 8.78 14.49
N ILE A 62 2.11 8.14 13.58
CA ILE A 62 2.97 8.87 12.65
C ILE A 62 2.12 9.69 11.66
N PRO A 63 2.54 10.92 11.32
CA PRO A 63 1.83 11.72 10.34
C PRO A 63 1.93 11.08 8.95
N LEU A 64 0.79 11.05 8.23
CA LEU A 64 0.76 10.55 6.85
C LEU A 64 1.28 11.57 5.83
N ALA A 65 1.46 12.82 6.25
CA ALA A 65 1.95 13.94 5.45
C ALA A 65 3.39 14.33 5.86
N ASP A 66 4.30 13.35 5.90
CA ASP A 66 5.71 13.58 6.24
C ASP A 66 6.56 13.91 5.00
N GLU A 67 7.05 15.15 4.92
CA GLU A 67 7.80 15.65 3.76
C GLU A 67 9.10 14.86 3.52
N ALA A 68 9.78 14.42 4.58
CA ALA A 68 11.02 13.65 4.46
C ALA A 68 10.76 12.28 3.83
N SER A 69 9.70 11.60 4.26
CA SER A 69 9.26 10.32 3.71
C SER A 69 8.86 10.45 2.23
N PHE A 70 8.14 11.51 1.86
CA PHE A 70 7.81 11.75 0.44
C PHE A 70 9.04 12.08 -0.40
N LYS A 71 10.01 12.83 0.11
CA LYS A 71 11.28 13.08 -0.60
C LYS A 71 12.05 11.78 -0.87
N LEU A 72 12.13 10.89 0.13
CA LEU A 72 12.72 9.56 -0.04
C LEU A 72 11.95 8.71 -1.05
N LEU A 73 10.62 8.74 -0.99
CA LEU A 73 9.79 8.03 -1.96
C LEU A 73 10.02 8.56 -3.38
N GLN A 74 10.05 9.88 -3.56
CA GLN A 74 10.27 10.53 -4.86
C GLN A 74 11.67 10.32 -5.45
N SER A 75 12.69 9.98 -4.64
CA SER A 75 14.00 9.56 -5.15
C SER A 75 13.99 8.13 -5.70
N ALA A 76 12.90 7.39 -5.48
CA ALA A 76 12.72 5.96 -5.81
C ALA A 76 13.74 5.03 -5.12
N GLU A 77 14.26 5.46 -3.97
CA GLU A 77 15.09 4.66 -3.07
C GLU A 77 14.24 3.72 -2.20
N THR A 78 13.32 2.98 -2.83
CA THR A 78 12.30 2.15 -2.16
C THR A 78 12.73 0.71 -1.90
N THR A 79 14.04 0.44 -1.81
CA THR A 79 14.50 -0.90 -1.40
C THR A 79 14.09 -1.15 0.05
N ALA A 80 13.51 -2.32 0.35
CA ALA A 80 12.92 -2.66 1.65
C ALA A 80 11.70 -1.81 2.07
N VAL A 81 11.11 -1.04 1.14
CA VAL A 81 9.81 -0.39 1.34
C VAL A 81 8.73 -1.29 0.79
N PHE A 82 7.92 -1.85 1.68
CA PHE A 82 6.90 -2.85 1.36
C PHE A 82 6.05 -2.47 0.13
N GLN A 83 5.84 -3.44 -0.76
CA GLN A 83 5.15 -3.32 -2.07
C GLN A 83 5.83 -2.42 -3.12
N LEU A 84 6.75 -1.53 -2.73
CA LEU A 84 7.30 -0.50 -3.61
C LEU A 84 8.70 -0.83 -4.17
N GLU A 85 9.19 -2.04 -3.95
CA GLU A 85 10.59 -2.41 -4.17
C GLU A 85 10.92 -2.78 -5.62
N SER A 86 9.92 -3.20 -6.40
CA SER A 86 10.14 -3.74 -7.74
C SER A 86 10.69 -2.66 -8.69
N ARG A 87 11.49 -3.07 -9.67
CA ARG A 87 12.05 -2.14 -10.68
C ARG A 87 10.96 -1.33 -11.39
N GLY A 88 9.90 -2.00 -11.85
CA GLY A 88 8.80 -1.33 -12.54
C GLY A 88 8.06 -0.34 -11.63
N MET A 89 7.92 -0.65 -10.34
CA MET A 89 7.33 0.28 -9.39
C MET A 89 8.22 1.49 -9.14
N LYS A 90 9.54 1.30 -9.02
CA LYS A 90 10.52 2.41 -8.93
C LYS A 90 10.44 3.34 -10.15
N ASP A 91 10.32 2.78 -11.35
CA ASP A 91 10.16 3.57 -12.57
C ASP A 91 8.83 4.34 -12.57
N LEU A 92 7.74 3.72 -12.08
CA LEU A 92 6.45 4.38 -11.93
C LEU A 92 6.50 5.54 -10.93
N ILE A 93 7.12 5.34 -9.76
CA ILE A 93 7.30 6.36 -8.73
C ILE A 93 8.07 7.57 -9.29
N LYS A 94 9.15 7.35 -10.04
CA LYS A 94 9.93 8.45 -10.66
C LYS A 94 9.10 9.30 -11.61
N ARG A 95 8.16 8.68 -12.33
CA ARG A 95 7.26 9.37 -13.27
C ARG A 95 6.11 10.05 -12.56
N LEU A 96 5.53 9.40 -11.55
CA LEU A 96 4.38 9.91 -10.80
C LEU A 96 4.79 11.05 -9.86
N ARG A 97 5.94 10.95 -9.19
CA ARG A 97 6.37 11.85 -8.11
C ARG A 97 5.27 11.99 -7.03
N PRO A 98 5.01 10.92 -6.25
CA PRO A 98 4.00 10.97 -5.19
C PRO A 98 4.36 12.01 -4.13
N ASP A 99 3.39 12.82 -3.73
CA ASP A 99 3.54 13.91 -2.74
C ASP A 99 2.43 13.94 -1.68
N CYS A 100 1.43 13.06 -1.81
CA CYS A 100 0.44 12.78 -0.78
C CYS A 100 0.21 11.27 -0.59
N PHE A 101 -0.52 10.90 0.46
CA PHE A 101 -0.75 9.49 0.80
C PHE A 101 -1.67 8.81 -0.24
N GLU A 102 -2.61 9.56 -0.81
CA GLU A 102 -3.53 9.11 -1.86
C GLU A 102 -2.77 8.60 -3.10
N ASP A 103 -1.62 9.21 -3.43
CA ASP A 103 -0.78 8.71 -4.52
C ASP A 103 -0.16 7.35 -4.22
N ILE A 104 0.14 7.03 -2.95
CA ILE A 104 0.67 5.72 -2.56
C ILE A 104 -0.40 4.65 -2.79
N ILE A 105 -1.65 4.96 -2.43
CA ILE A 105 -2.80 4.10 -2.72
C ILE A 105 -2.95 3.92 -4.23
N ALA A 106 -2.87 5.01 -5.00
CA ALA A 106 -2.95 4.98 -6.46
C ALA A 106 -1.82 4.17 -7.09
N LEU A 107 -0.57 4.27 -6.61
CA LEU A 107 0.56 3.49 -7.12
C LEU A 107 0.29 1.99 -7.10
N VAL A 108 -0.22 1.47 -5.98
CA VAL A 108 -0.53 0.04 -5.83
C VAL A 108 -1.71 -0.38 -6.72
N ALA A 109 -2.68 0.52 -6.94
CA ALA A 109 -3.80 0.26 -7.84
C ALA A 109 -3.38 0.30 -9.33
N LEU A 110 -2.55 1.26 -9.71
CA LEU A 110 -2.07 1.50 -11.08
C LEU A 110 -1.02 0.49 -11.53
N PHE A 111 -0.23 -0.07 -10.61
CA PHE A 111 0.79 -1.07 -10.92
C PHE A 111 0.19 -2.48 -11.12
N ARG A 112 -0.76 -2.58 -12.05
CA ARG A 112 -1.42 -3.82 -12.47
C ARG A 112 -1.41 -3.93 -14.00
N PRO A 113 -1.48 -5.14 -14.58
CA PRO A 113 -1.40 -5.32 -16.04
C PRO A 113 -2.44 -4.51 -16.82
N GLY A 114 -3.69 -4.45 -16.35
CA GLY A 114 -4.78 -3.73 -17.03
C GLY A 114 -4.53 -2.21 -17.16
N PRO A 115 -4.33 -1.48 -16.05
CA PRO A 115 -4.00 -0.05 -16.11
C PRO A 115 -2.74 0.27 -16.92
N LEU A 116 -1.68 -0.55 -16.81
CA LEU A 116 -0.42 -0.33 -17.54
C LEU A 116 -0.58 -0.48 -19.06
N GLN A 117 -1.45 -1.40 -19.52
CA GLN A 117 -1.63 -1.67 -20.95
C GLN A 117 -2.66 -0.74 -21.63
N SER A 118 -3.53 -0.10 -20.85
CA SER A 118 -4.60 0.76 -21.37
C SER A 118 -4.23 2.23 -21.53
N GLY A 119 -3.03 2.64 -21.11
CA GLY A 119 -2.62 4.05 -21.06
C GLY A 119 -3.19 4.84 -19.88
N MET A 120 -3.98 4.20 -19.01
CA MET A 120 -4.59 4.82 -17.82
C MET A 120 -3.53 5.43 -16.89
N VAL A 121 -2.39 4.75 -16.73
CA VAL A 121 -1.27 5.24 -15.92
C VAL A 121 -0.69 6.54 -16.49
N ASP A 122 -0.62 6.66 -17.81
CA ASP A 122 -0.09 7.85 -18.47
C ASP A 122 -1.04 9.04 -18.29
N ASN A 123 -2.34 8.82 -18.45
CA ASN A 123 -3.37 9.84 -18.21
C ASN A 123 -3.33 10.34 -16.75
N PHE A 124 -3.27 9.41 -15.78
CA PHE A 124 -3.18 9.76 -14.36
C PHE A 124 -1.97 10.66 -14.06
N ILE A 125 -0.79 10.28 -14.57
CA ILE A 125 0.45 11.06 -14.41
C ILE A 125 0.33 12.42 -15.12
N ASN A 126 -0.22 12.46 -16.33
CA ASN A 126 -0.34 13.69 -17.10
C ASN A 126 -1.31 14.68 -16.43
N ARG A 127 -2.45 14.21 -15.95
CA ARG A 127 -3.43 15.03 -15.23
C ARG A 127 -2.87 15.54 -13.90
N LYS A 128 -2.20 14.67 -13.13
CA LYS A 128 -1.49 15.08 -11.91
C LYS A 128 -0.50 16.22 -12.17
N HIS A 129 0.31 16.11 -13.22
CA HIS A 129 1.33 17.10 -13.56
C HIS A 129 0.81 18.27 -14.41
N GLY A 130 -0.52 18.39 -14.60
CA GLY A 130 -1.14 19.46 -15.38
C GLY A 130 -0.81 19.46 -16.88
N ARG A 131 -0.31 18.34 -17.42
CA ARG A 131 -0.04 18.15 -18.85
C ARG A 131 -1.30 17.80 -19.65
N GLU A 132 -2.32 17.33 -18.94
CA GLU A 132 -3.66 17.06 -19.45
C GLU A 132 -4.68 17.73 -18.51
N ALA A 133 -5.79 18.22 -19.06
CA ALA A 133 -6.85 18.81 -18.26
C ALA A 133 -7.59 17.73 -17.45
N ILE A 134 -7.79 17.98 -16.16
CA ILE A 134 -8.60 17.12 -15.30
C ILE A 134 -10.05 17.16 -15.81
N SER A 135 -10.65 15.98 -15.96
CA SER A 135 -12.05 15.77 -16.33
C SER A 135 -12.66 14.72 -15.43
N TYR A 136 -13.95 14.81 -15.16
CA TYR A 136 -14.62 13.96 -14.16
C TYR A 136 -15.66 13.01 -14.75
N PRO A 137 -15.28 11.86 -15.36
CA PRO A 137 -13.92 11.35 -15.62
C PRO A 137 -13.37 11.64 -17.03
N ASP A 138 -14.25 11.99 -17.97
CA ASP A 138 -13.95 12.13 -19.39
C ASP A 138 -14.28 13.55 -19.89
N ALA A 139 -13.57 14.02 -20.92
CA ALA A 139 -13.75 15.37 -21.44
C ALA A 139 -15.17 15.63 -21.98
N GLN A 140 -15.79 14.62 -22.61
CA GLN A 140 -17.15 14.70 -23.16
C GLN A 140 -18.20 14.25 -22.14
N TRP A 141 -17.88 13.20 -21.36
CA TRP A 141 -18.82 12.58 -20.43
C TRP A 141 -18.41 12.86 -18.98
N GLN A 142 -18.72 14.06 -18.48
CA GLN A 142 -18.43 14.46 -17.10
C GLN A 142 -19.58 15.17 -16.41
N HIS A 143 -19.60 15.09 -15.07
CA HIS A 143 -20.59 15.76 -14.23
C HIS A 143 -19.95 16.29 -12.95
N GLU A 144 -20.31 17.51 -12.53
CA GLU A 144 -19.70 18.19 -11.38
C GLU A 144 -19.83 17.41 -10.07
N TRP A 145 -20.91 16.65 -9.88
CA TRP A 145 -21.11 15.81 -8.70
C TRP A 145 -20.07 14.68 -8.55
N LEU A 146 -19.37 14.33 -9.63
CA LEU A 146 -18.29 13.35 -9.56
C LEU A 146 -16.99 13.96 -9.06
N ARG A 147 -16.86 15.29 -9.06
CA ARG A 147 -15.64 15.97 -8.63
C ARG A 147 -15.19 15.59 -7.21
N PRO A 148 -16.02 15.64 -6.16
CA PRO A 148 -15.57 15.28 -4.81
C PRO A 148 -15.12 13.81 -4.68
N ILE A 149 -15.58 12.95 -5.59
CA ILE A 149 -15.28 11.52 -5.60
C ILE A 149 -13.97 11.26 -6.36
N LEU A 150 -13.76 11.97 -7.47
CA LEU A 150 -12.66 11.72 -8.41
C LEU A 150 -11.46 12.66 -8.24
N GLU A 151 -11.61 13.77 -7.52
CA GLU A 151 -10.54 14.76 -7.28
C GLU A 151 -9.25 14.15 -6.70
N PRO A 152 -9.27 13.18 -5.77
CA PRO A 152 -8.05 12.51 -5.30
C PRO A 152 -7.35 11.64 -6.36
N THR A 153 -8.01 11.39 -7.49
CA THR A 153 -7.54 10.53 -8.58
C THR A 153 -7.33 11.25 -9.92
N TYR A 154 -7.33 12.60 -9.88
CA TYR A 154 -7.12 13.48 -11.04
C TYR A 154 -8.12 13.23 -12.18
#